data_AF-A0A3N5M9I6-F1
#
_entry.id   AF-A0A3N5M9I6-F1
#
_cell.length_a   1.000
_cell.length_b   1.000
_cell.length_c   1.000
_cell.angle_alpha   90.00
_cell.angle_beta   90.00
_cell.angle_gamma   90.00
#
_symmetry.space_group_name_H-M   'P 1'
#
loop_
_entity.id
_entity.type
_entity.pdbx_description
1 polymer ?
#
loop_
_entity_poly.entity_id
_entity_poly.type
_entity_poly.pdbx_seq_one_letter_code
_entity_poly.pdbx_strand_id
1 'polypeptide(L)'
;MPTSYLPNSFGIPRIDHFARDRLQAAYEYLVQALFAYNRRWRPWRNREMSALLALPWLPEDFPNRVSLALSIGSQDYAGYMNRVEVLRSLFQDLTNRLVTDGLYGNDFIREAFIRSHDEPGRAWNMDAWNRKHEVLHK
;
A
#
# COMPACT_ATOMS: atom_id res chain seq x y z
N MET A 1 -0.85 1.67 -25.74
CA MET A 1 -2.03 1.50 -26.61
C MET A 1 -3.23 2.11 -25.89
N PRO A 2 -4.03 2.97 -26.53
CA PRO A 2 -5.20 3.56 -25.88
C PRO A 2 -6.34 2.55 -25.86
N THR A 3 -6.79 2.21 -24.66
CA THR A 3 -7.93 1.32 -24.41
C THR A 3 -9.20 1.98 -24.93
N SER A 4 -9.88 1.32 -25.86
CA SER A 4 -11.14 1.76 -26.47
C SER A 4 -12.27 1.72 -25.44
N TYR A 5 -12.89 2.89 -25.19
CA TYR A 5 -14.14 3.00 -24.47
C TYR A 5 -15.27 2.48 -25.37
N LEU A 6 -15.87 1.34 -25.02
CA LEU A 6 -17.12 0.90 -25.64
C LEU A 6 -18.32 1.46 -24.85
N PRO A 7 -19.18 2.27 -25.45
CA PRO A 7 -20.41 2.73 -24.80
C PRO A 7 -21.45 1.61 -24.82
N ASN A 8 -21.95 1.22 -23.64
CA ASN A 8 -23.17 0.42 -23.50
C ASN A 8 -24.37 1.34 -23.25
N SER A 9 -25.54 0.88 -23.69
CA SER A 9 -26.82 1.57 -23.96
C SER A 9 -27.48 2.38 -22.83
N PHE A 10 -26.78 2.68 -21.74
CA PHE A 10 -27.29 3.43 -20.59
C PHE A 10 -26.42 4.62 -20.16
N GLY A 11 -25.39 5.00 -20.94
CA GLY A 11 -24.64 6.24 -20.71
C GLY A 11 -23.81 6.31 -19.43
N ILE A 12 -23.86 5.29 -18.56
CA ILE A 12 -23.02 5.18 -17.37
C ILE A 12 -21.80 4.32 -17.72
N PRO A 13 -20.57 4.89 -17.74
CA PRO A 13 -19.37 4.10 -17.96
C PRO A 13 -19.20 3.12 -16.79
N ARG A 14 -19.39 1.82 -17.05
CA ARG A 14 -19.04 0.79 -16.07
C ARG A 14 -17.54 0.74 -15.94
N ILE A 15 -17.09 0.71 -14.70
CA ILE A 15 -15.70 0.46 -14.39
C ILE A 15 -15.33 -0.95 -14.86
N ASP A 16 -14.20 -1.03 -15.55
CA ASP A 16 -13.68 -2.27 -16.10
C ASP A 16 -13.22 -3.23 -14.97
N HIS A 17 -13.21 -4.53 -15.26
CA HIS A 17 -12.74 -5.57 -14.34
C HIS A 17 -11.31 -5.30 -13.84
N PHE A 18 -10.41 -4.86 -14.72
CA PHE A 18 -9.03 -4.50 -14.36
C PHE A 18 -8.93 -3.45 -13.26
N ALA A 19 -9.80 -2.44 -13.25
CA ALA A 19 -9.77 -1.40 -12.22
C ALA A 19 -10.21 -1.95 -10.86
N ARG A 20 -11.17 -2.88 -10.82
CA ARG A 20 -11.54 -3.58 -9.58
C ARG A 20 -10.41 -4.48 -9.08
N ASP A 21 -9.74 -5.19 -9.98
CA ASP A 21 -8.59 -6.04 -9.63
C ASP A 21 -7.43 -5.23 -9.06
N ARG A 22 -7.19 -4.02 -9.59
CA ARG A 22 -6.17 -3.10 -9.06
C ARG A 22 -6.51 -2.61 -7.65
N LEU A 23 -7.77 -2.28 -7.37
CA LEU A 23 -8.22 -1.93 -6.01
C LEU A 23 -8.03 -3.09 -5.04
N GLN A 24 -8.41 -4.30 -5.48
CA GLN A 24 -8.26 -5.50 -4.67
C GLN A 24 -6.78 -5.78 -4.36
N ALA A 25 -5.89 -5.66 -5.36
CA ALA A 25 -4.45 -5.80 -5.17
C ALA A 25 -3.89 -4.75 -4.20
N ALA A 26 -4.31 -3.48 -4.34
CA ALA A 26 -3.88 -2.41 -3.43
C ALA A 26 -4.29 -2.69 -1.98
N TYR A 27 -5.52 -3.16 -1.76
CA TYR A 27 -5.97 -3.62 -0.45
C TYR A 27 -5.12 -4.78 0.07
N GLU A 28 -4.82 -5.78 -0.77
CA GLU A 28 -4.02 -6.93 -0.36
C GLU A 28 -2.58 -6.55 0.02
N TYR A 29 -1.98 -5.55 -0.65
CA TYR A 29 -0.68 -5.00 -0.25
C TYR A 29 -0.76 -4.24 1.08
N LEU A 30 -1.82 -3.45 1.30
CA LEU A 30 -2.03 -2.75 2.57
C LEU A 30 -2.10 -3.74 3.73
N VAL A 31 -2.89 -4.80 3.58
CA VAL A 31 -3.02 -5.86 4.60
C VAL A 31 -1.67 -6.51 4.90
N GLN A 32 -0.92 -6.90 3.87
CA GLN A 32 0.42 -7.47 4.06
C GLN A 32 1.34 -6.52 4.82
N ALA A 33 1.35 -5.24 4.45
CA ALA A 33 2.18 -4.23 5.09
C ALA A 33 1.78 -4.00 6.56
N LEU A 34 0.47 -4.00 6.89
CA LEU A 34 -0.02 -3.87 8.27
C LEU A 34 0.40 -5.06 9.14
N PHE A 35 0.28 -6.29 8.64
CA PHE A 35 0.75 -7.48 9.35
C PHE A 35 2.28 -7.46 9.56
N ALA A 36 3.04 -7.06 8.52
CA ALA A 36 4.49 -6.96 8.59
C ALA A 36 4.95 -5.90 9.60
N TYR A 37 4.34 -4.71 9.56
CA TYR A 37 4.63 -3.63 10.52
C TYR A 37 4.35 -4.06 11.96
N ASN A 38 3.21 -4.71 12.20
CA ASN A 38 2.85 -5.23 13.51
C ASN A 38 3.63 -6.50 13.91
N ARG A 39 4.54 -7.00 13.06
CA ARG A 39 5.32 -8.24 13.24
C ARG A 39 4.44 -9.45 13.60
N ARG A 40 3.26 -9.57 12.96
CA ARG A 40 2.32 -10.68 13.16
C ARG A 40 2.14 -11.48 11.89
N TRP A 41 1.97 -12.78 12.04
CA TRP A 41 1.65 -13.67 10.92
C TRP A 41 0.25 -13.39 10.40
N ARG A 42 0.14 -13.25 9.07
CA ARG A 42 -1.15 -13.16 8.38
C ARG A 42 -1.79 -14.56 8.35
N PRO A 43 -3.00 -14.74 8.90
CA PRO A 43 -3.70 -16.01 8.82
C PRO A 43 -4.33 -16.19 7.42
N TRP A 44 -4.93 -17.37 7.22
CA TRP A 44 -5.69 -17.66 6.02
C TRP A 44 -6.81 -16.65 5.75
N ARG A 45 -7.10 -16.41 4.46
CA ARG A 45 -7.99 -15.34 3.96
C ARG A 45 -9.38 -15.34 4.61
N ASN A 46 -9.93 -16.51 4.96
CA ASN A 46 -11.22 -16.66 5.60
C ASN A 46 -11.28 -16.14 7.06
N ARG A 47 -10.13 -15.97 7.72
CA ARG A 47 -10.03 -15.42 9.10
C ARG A 47 -9.32 -14.07 9.14
N GLU A 48 -8.89 -13.58 7.99
CA GLU A 48 -8.04 -12.40 7.86
C GLU A 48 -8.64 -11.16 8.50
N MET A 49 -9.89 -10.81 8.18
CA MET A 49 -10.50 -9.57 8.68
C MET A 49 -10.53 -9.53 10.21
N SER A 50 -10.88 -10.64 10.85
CA SER A 50 -10.89 -10.71 12.32
C SER A 50 -9.50 -10.52 12.95
N ALA A 51 -8.46 -11.08 12.32
CA ALA A 51 -7.09 -10.93 12.80
C ALA A 51 -6.49 -9.55 12.47
N LEU A 52 -6.87 -8.98 11.33
CA LEU A 52 -6.48 -7.64 10.90
C LEU A 52 -6.99 -6.58 11.88
N LEU A 53 -8.26 -6.67 12.28
CA LEU A 53 -8.86 -5.74 13.25
C LEU A 53 -8.32 -5.93 14.68
N ALA A 54 -7.62 -7.03 14.96
CA ALA A 54 -6.99 -7.31 16.24
C ALA A 54 -5.49 -6.97 16.28
N LEU A 55 -4.95 -6.31 15.25
CA LEU A 55 -3.56 -5.88 15.23
C LEU A 55 -3.29 -4.80 16.32
N PRO A 56 -2.11 -4.81 16.98
CA PRO A 56 -1.78 -3.85 18.04
C PRO A 56 -1.86 -2.40 17.61
N TRP A 57 -1.50 -2.13 16.36
CA TRP A 57 -1.60 -0.82 15.77
C TRP A 57 -2.30 -0.89 14.42
N LEU A 58 -3.23 0.04 14.24
CA LEU A 58 -3.95 0.32 13.00
C LEU A 58 -4.07 1.85 12.83
N PRO A 59 -4.25 2.33 11.59
CA PRO A 59 -4.69 3.70 11.35
C PRO A 59 -5.94 4.08 12.15
N GLU A 60 -6.11 5.35 12.44
CA GLU A 60 -7.31 5.83 13.11
C GLU A 60 -8.57 5.52 12.27
N ASP A 61 -9.63 5.11 12.96
CA ASP A 61 -10.91 4.71 12.38
C ASP A 61 -10.79 3.62 11.28
N PHE A 62 -9.77 2.77 11.38
CA PHE A 62 -9.50 1.72 10.40
C PHE A 62 -10.72 0.84 10.06
N PRO A 63 -11.54 0.34 11.00
CA PRO A 63 -12.65 -0.55 10.68
C PRO A 63 -13.68 0.07 9.72
N ASN A 64 -14.00 1.35 9.92
CA ASN A 64 -14.94 2.05 9.05
C ASN A 64 -14.32 2.37 7.69
N ARG A 65 -13.07 2.83 7.68
CA ARG A 65 -12.34 3.15 6.45
C ARG A 65 -12.11 1.91 5.58
N VAL A 66 -11.70 0.79 6.16
CA VAL A 66 -11.52 -0.45 5.38
C VAL A 66 -12.85 -1.00 4.85
N SER A 67 -13.94 -0.85 5.61
CA SER A 67 -15.29 -1.18 5.14
C SER A 67 -15.67 -0.34 3.91
N LEU A 68 -15.43 0.98 3.95
CA LEU A 68 -15.67 1.88 2.82
C LEU A 68 -14.83 1.48 1.59
N ALA A 69 -13.54 1.18 1.78
CA ALA A 69 -12.65 0.76 0.69
C ALA A 69 -13.07 -0.56 0.02
N LEU A 70 -13.70 -1.47 0.76
CA LEU A 70 -14.17 -2.77 0.25
C LEU A 70 -15.62 -2.75 -0.24
N SER A 71 -16.40 -1.73 0.14
CA SER A 71 -17.80 -1.61 -0.25
C SER A 71 -18.00 -1.47 -1.76
N ILE A 72 -19.10 -2.02 -2.27
CA ILE A 72 -19.54 -1.88 -3.67
C ILE A 72 -20.47 -0.65 -3.82
N GLY A 73 -20.41 0.30 -2.88
CA GLY A 73 -21.43 1.33 -2.67
C GLY A 73 -21.85 2.14 -3.92
N SER A 74 -20.95 2.26 -4.90
CA SER A 74 -21.32 2.64 -6.26
C SER A 74 -20.37 2.00 -7.28
N GLN A 75 -20.92 1.56 -8.42
CA GLN A 75 -20.15 0.95 -9.53
C GLN A 75 -19.69 1.97 -10.58
N ASP A 76 -19.92 3.26 -10.30
CA ASP A 76 -19.49 4.37 -11.14
C ASP A 76 -18.10 4.88 -10.75
N TYR A 77 -17.58 5.80 -11.58
CA TYR A 77 -16.27 6.41 -11.39
C TYR A 77 -16.11 7.08 -10.02
N ALA A 78 -17.16 7.75 -9.53
CA ALA A 78 -17.13 8.41 -8.22
C ALA A 78 -16.96 7.41 -7.08
N GLY A 79 -17.67 6.29 -7.10
CA GLY A 79 -17.52 5.21 -6.14
C GLY A 79 -16.11 4.61 -6.13
N TYR A 80 -15.52 4.41 -7.31
CA TYR A 80 -14.13 3.96 -7.42
C TYR A 80 -13.13 4.96 -6.88
N MET A 81 -13.24 6.23 -7.26
CA MET A 81 -12.32 7.26 -6.78
C MET A 81 -12.40 7.42 -5.27
N ASN A 82 -13.60 7.31 -4.67
CA ASN A 82 -13.74 7.31 -3.22
C ASN A 82 -12.93 6.15 -2.58
N ARG A 83 -13.05 4.93 -3.12
CA ARG A 83 -12.28 3.77 -2.64
C ARG A 83 -10.77 3.94 -2.82
N VAL A 84 -10.34 4.55 -3.93
CA VAL A 84 -8.93 4.90 -4.17
C VAL A 84 -8.43 5.85 -3.09
N GLU A 85 -9.14 6.95 -2.83
CA GLU A 85 -8.72 7.94 -1.84
C GLU A 85 -8.68 7.37 -0.42
N VAL A 86 -9.64 6.51 -0.07
CA VAL A 86 -9.61 5.80 1.22
C VAL A 86 -8.38 4.90 1.32
N LEU A 87 -8.07 4.08 0.31
CA LEU A 87 -6.86 3.24 0.33
C LEU A 87 -5.58 4.07 0.37
N ARG A 88 -5.49 5.16 -0.39
CA ARG A 88 -4.35 6.09 -0.37
C ARG A 88 -4.14 6.67 1.01
N SER A 89 -5.21 7.11 1.67
CA SER A 89 -5.13 7.67 3.03
C SER A 89 -4.62 6.62 4.04
N LEU A 90 -5.06 5.36 3.92
CA LEU A 90 -4.59 4.27 4.79
C LEU A 90 -3.10 3.95 4.58
N PHE A 91 -2.63 3.96 3.34
CA PHE A 91 -1.20 3.83 3.03
C PHE A 91 -0.38 5.02 3.56
N GLN A 92 -0.95 6.23 3.48
CA GLN A 92 -0.31 7.42 4.03
C GLN A 92 -0.13 7.31 5.54
N ASP A 93 -1.15 6.86 6.27
CA ASP A 93 -1.07 6.67 7.72
C ASP A 93 -0.01 5.64 8.11
N LEU A 94 0.04 4.51 7.40
CA LEU A 94 1.06 3.49 7.60
C LEU A 94 2.46 4.05 7.33
N THR A 95 2.64 4.77 6.22
CA THR A 95 3.92 5.39 5.87
C THR A 95 4.36 6.40 6.92
N ASN A 96 3.45 7.29 7.34
CA ASN A 96 3.72 8.27 8.39
C ASN A 96 4.16 7.57 9.68
N ARG A 97 3.52 6.44 10.02
CA ARG A 97 3.91 5.66 11.18
C ARG A 97 5.29 5.02 11.03
N LEU A 98 5.60 4.45 9.87
CA LEU A 98 6.92 3.90 9.56
C LEU A 98 8.04 4.94 9.69
N VAL A 99 7.79 6.17 9.23
CA VAL A 99 8.73 7.30 9.36
C VAL A 99 8.86 7.74 10.82
N THR A 100 7.74 7.88 11.53
CA THR A 100 7.72 8.28 12.94
C THR A 100 8.47 7.30 13.83
N ASP A 101 8.34 6.00 13.56
CA ASP A 101 9.03 4.94 14.28
C ASP A 101 10.50 4.74 13.83
N GLY A 102 10.98 5.54 12.87
CA GLY A 102 12.35 5.49 12.35
C GLY A 102 12.67 4.25 11.50
N LEU A 103 11.66 3.52 11.02
CA LEU A 103 11.85 2.34 10.16
C LEU A 103 12.20 2.72 8.72
N TYR A 104 11.79 3.92 8.31
CA TYR A 104 12.08 4.56 7.02
C TYR A 104 12.39 6.05 7.23
N GLY A 105 13.17 6.63 6.32
CA GLY A 105 13.39 8.07 6.24
C GLY A 105 12.27 8.80 5.46
N ASN A 106 12.44 10.11 5.31
CA ASN A 106 11.47 10.97 4.60
C ASN A 106 11.27 10.60 3.11
N ASP A 107 12.24 9.90 2.51
CA ASP A 107 12.15 9.35 1.14
C ASP A 107 11.96 7.83 1.18
N PHE A 108 10.87 7.41 1.82
CA PHE A 108 10.55 5.99 2.05
C PHE A 108 10.38 5.19 0.75
N ILE A 109 9.96 5.82 -0.36
CA ILE A 109 9.82 5.15 -1.67
C ILE A 109 11.19 4.75 -2.20
N ARG A 110 12.13 5.70 -2.26
CA ARG A 110 13.48 5.43 -2.72
C ARG A 110 14.18 4.42 -1.82
N GLU A 111 14.03 4.57 -0.51
CA GLU A 111 14.62 3.64 0.43
C GLU A 111 14.04 2.23 0.31
N ALA A 112 12.72 2.09 0.12
CA ALA A 112 12.08 0.80 -0.12
C ALA A 112 12.59 0.16 -1.43
N PHE A 113 12.74 0.97 -2.49
CA PHE A 113 13.34 0.51 -3.75
C PHE A 113 14.77 0.01 -3.57
N ILE A 114 15.62 0.74 -2.84
CA ILE A 114 17.00 0.32 -2.56
C ILE A 114 17.02 -0.97 -1.74
N ARG A 115 16.14 -1.10 -0.74
CA ARG A 115 16.05 -2.31 0.11
C ARG A 115 15.51 -3.54 -0.63
N SER A 116 14.69 -3.35 -1.68
CA SER A 116 14.09 -4.44 -2.46
C SER A 116 14.93 -4.90 -3.65
N HIS A 117 15.99 -4.17 -4.00
CA HIS A 117 16.91 -4.50 -5.09
C HIS A 117 18.29 -4.80 -4.52
N ASP A 118 18.82 -5.97 -4.85
CA ASP A 118 19.94 -6.64 -4.18
C ASP A 118 21.35 -6.06 -4.53
N GLU A 119 21.45 -4.74 -4.75
CA GLU A 119 22.71 -4.08 -5.14
C GLU A 119 23.23 -2.93 -4.22
N PRO A 120 22.91 -2.88 -2.93
CA PRO A 120 23.81 -2.34 -1.91
C PRO A 120 24.47 -3.48 -1.11
N GLY A 121 25.80 -3.63 -1.18
CA GLY A 121 26.54 -4.49 -0.25
C GLY A 121 27.03 -5.86 -0.77
N ARG A 122 27.56 -5.94 -2.00
CA ARG A 122 28.44 -7.08 -2.36
C ARG A 122 29.80 -6.88 -1.65
N ALA A 123 30.47 -7.97 -1.28
CA ALA A 123 31.78 -7.93 -0.60
C ALA A 123 32.84 -7.07 -1.31
N TRP A 124 32.73 -6.88 -2.63
CA TRP A 124 33.64 -6.06 -3.43
C TRP A 124 33.23 -4.58 -3.56
N ASN A 125 32.02 -4.17 -3.13
CA ASN A 125 31.52 -2.80 -3.25
C ASN A 125 31.20 -2.09 -1.92
N MET A 126 31.29 -2.80 -0.79
CA MET A 126 31.04 -2.24 0.55
C MET A 126 31.96 -1.06 0.88
N ASP A 127 33.25 -1.14 0.54
CA ASP A 127 34.21 -0.05 0.80
C ASP A 127 33.94 1.21 -0.03
N ALA A 128 33.34 1.05 -1.22
CA ALA A 128 32.94 2.16 -2.08
C ALA A 128 31.62 2.77 -1.61
N TRP A 129 30.71 1.95 -1.11
CA TRP A 129 29.44 2.37 -0.53
C TRP A 129 29.67 3.15 0.79
N ASN A 130 30.47 2.61 1.70
CA ASN A 130 30.81 3.28 2.97
C ASN A 130 31.47 4.65 2.75
N ARG A 131 32.45 4.75 1.84
CA ARG A 131 33.11 6.04 1.52
C ARG A 131 32.15 7.12 0.99
N LYS A 132 31.11 6.73 0.24
CA LYS A 132 30.12 7.69 -0.27
C LYS A 132 29.18 8.20 0.84
N HIS A 133 28.97 7.39 1.87
CA HIS A 133 28.01 7.67 2.93
C HIS A 133 28.66 8.16 4.25
N GLU A 134 29.98 8.04 4.42
CA GLU A 134 30.72 8.71 5.52
C GLU A 134 30.67 10.25 5.42
N VAL A 135 30.49 10.80 4.21
CA VAL A 135 30.42 12.25 3.99
C VAL A 135 29.07 12.83 4.41
N LEU A 136 28.04 12.00 4.62
CA LEU A 136 26.70 12.46 5.03
C LEU A 136 26.51 12.55 6.56
N HIS A 137 27.53 12.17 7.35
CA HIS A 137 27.49 12.14 8.81
C HIS A 137 28.60 12.99 9.49
N LYS A 138 29.14 13.99 8.79
CA LYS A 138 29.91 15.10 9.40
C LYS A 138 29.20 16.42 9.11
#